data_AF-A0A0N4WZH6-F1
#
_entry.id   AF-A0A0N4WZH6-F1
#
_cell.length_a   1.000
_cell.length_b   1.000
_cell.length_c   1.000
_cell.angle_alpha   90.00
_cell.angle_beta   90.00
_cell.angle_gamma   90.00
#
_symmetry.space_group_name_H-M   'P 1'
#
loop_
_entity.id
_entity.type
_entity.pdbx_description
1 polymer ?
#
loop_
_entity_poly.entity_id
_entity_poly.type
_entity_poly.pdbx_seq_one_letter_code
_entity_poly.pdbx_strand_id
1 'polypeptide(L)'
;MGVIMKLLQNPSNLWRYRFAWGEDALGPNVPVGGKMGAPENPELHTYDGEYRGTPSKGDVLIPDYMYRSAPKTTTYIDRCVTYFISALLWFWFTYHMYYHSGHIFGHWYMPYLHEFSDEELGIPPDSAPDPEYWGNHGKKYGTYR
;
A
#
# COMPACT_ATOMS: atom_id res chain seq x y z
N MET A 1 -3.28 -15.47 58.36
CA MET A 1 -2.67 -14.19 57.94
C MET A 1 -1.20 -14.33 57.49
N GLY A 2 -0.79 -15.46 56.88
CA GLY A 2 0.64 -15.74 56.57
C GLY A 2 0.95 -16.13 55.12
N VAL A 3 -0.06 -16.41 54.30
CA VAL A 3 0.14 -16.84 52.90
C VAL A 3 0.07 -15.65 51.93
N ILE A 4 -0.72 -14.63 52.26
CA ILE A 4 -0.87 -13.40 51.44
C ILE A 4 0.39 -12.51 51.52
N MET A 5 1.15 -12.58 52.61
CA MET A 5 2.35 -11.74 52.79
C MET A 5 3.56 -12.23 51.96
N LYS A 6 3.62 -13.51 51.59
CA LYS A 6 4.73 -14.07 50.79
C LYS A 6 4.63 -13.77 49.29
N LEU A 7 3.47 -13.32 48.81
CA LEU A 7 3.28 -12.92 47.41
C LEU A 7 3.77 -11.50 47.11
N LEU A 8 4.08 -10.70 48.14
CA LEU A 8 4.57 -9.32 48.00
C LEU A 8 6.11 -9.20 47.97
N GLN A 9 6.85 -10.30 48.16
CA GLN A 9 8.30 -10.25 48.38
C GLN A 9 9.14 -10.42 47.10
N ASN A 10 8.53 -10.63 45.94
CA ASN A 10 9.23 -10.65 44.66
C ASN A 10 8.34 -10.11 43.52
N PRO A 11 8.33 -8.78 43.27
CA PRO A 11 7.57 -8.19 42.16
C PRO A 11 8.14 -8.54 40.77
N SER A 12 9.28 -9.23 40.72
CA SER A 12 10.06 -9.52 39.52
C SER A 12 9.48 -10.62 38.62
N ASN A 13 8.47 -11.37 39.05
CA ASN A 13 7.95 -12.52 38.29
C ASN A 13 6.65 -12.25 37.53
N LEU A 14 5.97 -11.14 37.79
CA LEU A 14 4.74 -10.75 37.06
C LEU A 14 5.01 -9.85 35.84
N TRP A 15 6.24 -9.35 35.69
CA TRP A 15 6.61 -8.34 34.69
C TRP A 15 7.66 -8.78 33.66
N ARG A 16 8.07 -10.07 33.63
CA ARG A 16 9.12 -10.58 32.73
C ARG A 16 8.73 -10.69 31.25
N TYR A 17 7.73 -9.94 30.82
CA TYR A 17 7.45 -9.68 29.40
C TYR A 17 7.83 -8.26 28.99
N ARG A 18 8.52 -7.51 29.87
CA ARG A 18 9.09 -6.21 29.57
C ARG A 18 10.42 -6.38 28.87
N PHE A 19 10.65 -5.49 27.91
CA PHE A 19 11.95 -5.23 27.31
C PHE A 19 13.00 -5.05 28.42
N ALA A 20 14.02 -5.91 28.41
CA ALA A 20 15.07 -6.00 29.41
C ALA A 20 16.45 -5.85 28.73
N TRP A 21 17.45 -5.42 29.50
CA TRP A 21 18.79 -5.13 29.00
C TRP A 21 19.85 -5.89 29.80
N GLY A 22 20.88 -6.38 29.12
CA GLY A 22 22.03 -7.02 29.76
C GLY A 22 21.66 -8.31 30.53
N GLU A 23 22.27 -8.49 31.71
CA GLU A 23 22.14 -9.68 32.55
C GLU A 23 20.71 -9.90 33.11
N ASP A 24 19.86 -8.86 33.12
CA ASP A 24 18.49 -8.93 33.61
C ASP A 24 17.57 -9.75 32.68
N ALA A 25 18.00 -9.99 31.43
CA ALA A 25 17.23 -10.71 30.42
C ALA A 25 17.40 -12.24 30.51
N LEU A 26 16.80 -12.82 31.54
CA LEU A 26 16.81 -14.27 31.77
C LEU A 26 15.67 -14.96 31.01
N GLY A 27 16.03 -15.69 29.95
CA GLY A 27 15.15 -16.62 29.24
C GLY A 27 15.08 -16.39 27.73
N PRO A 28 14.73 -17.44 26.94
CA PRO A 28 14.70 -17.38 25.47
C PRO A 28 13.54 -16.52 24.93
N ASN A 29 12.62 -16.09 25.79
CA ASN A 29 11.45 -15.29 25.41
C ASN A 29 11.63 -13.78 25.70
N VAL A 30 12.77 -13.37 26.26
CA VAL A 30 13.03 -11.97 26.60
C VAL A 30 13.77 -11.30 25.43
N PRO A 31 13.18 -10.27 24.78
CA PRO A 31 13.84 -9.59 23.67
C PRO A 31 14.94 -8.65 24.18
N VAL A 32 16.17 -8.80 23.67
CA VAL A 32 17.32 -7.94 23.96
C VAL A 32 17.89 -7.44 22.63
N GLY A 33 17.28 -6.40 22.07
CA GLY A 33 17.62 -5.90 20.74
C GLY A 33 17.18 -6.85 19.61
N GLY A 34 18.08 -7.18 18.69
CA GLY A 34 17.80 -8.03 17.52
C GLY A 34 17.86 -9.55 17.78
N LYS A 35 18.15 -9.96 19.02
CA LYS A 35 18.21 -11.36 19.47
C LYS A 35 17.33 -11.54 20.70
N MET A 36 16.89 -12.76 20.95
CA MET A 36 16.31 -13.11 22.24
C MET A 36 17.42 -13.48 23.23
N GLY A 37 17.20 -13.25 24.52
CA GLY A 37 18.14 -13.60 25.59
C GLY A 37 19.37 -12.71 25.72
N ALA A 38 20.05 -12.78 26.86
CA ALA A 38 21.27 -12.01 27.12
C ALA A 38 22.46 -12.46 26.22
N PRO A 39 23.32 -11.54 25.75
CA PRO A 39 24.47 -11.85 24.89
C PRO A 39 25.44 -12.88 25.47
N GLU A 40 25.55 -12.87 26.81
CA GLU A 40 26.45 -13.70 27.60
C GLU A 40 26.05 -15.18 27.58
N ASN A 41 24.80 -15.52 27.25
CA ASN A 41 24.31 -16.90 27.27
C ASN A 41 24.03 -17.41 25.84
N PRO A 42 24.96 -18.16 25.22
CA PRO A 42 24.85 -18.58 23.82
C PRO A 42 23.70 -19.56 23.55
N GLU A 43 23.18 -20.26 24.56
CA GLU A 43 22.03 -21.16 24.40
C GLU A 43 20.72 -20.37 24.26
N LEU A 44 20.65 -19.20 24.89
CA LEU A 44 19.47 -18.34 24.89
C LEU A 44 19.60 -17.18 23.90
N HIS A 45 20.83 -16.81 23.51
CA HIS A 45 21.18 -15.70 22.62
C HIS A 45 21.01 -16.05 21.13
N THR A 46 19.78 -16.40 20.81
CA THR A 46 19.42 -17.15 19.63
C THR A 46 18.51 -16.26 18.76
N TYR A 47 18.67 -16.32 17.44
CA TYR A 47 17.83 -15.56 16.49
C TYR A 47 16.47 -16.26 16.25
N ASP A 48 16.32 -17.46 16.79
CA ASP A 48 15.44 -18.52 16.32
C ASP A 48 14.11 -18.56 17.08
N GLY A 49 13.76 -17.51 17.83
CA GLY A 49 12.44 -17.44 18.45
C GLY A 49 11.38 -17.21 17.39
N GLU A 50 10.86 -18.29 16.85
CA GLU A 50 9.79 -18.27 15.87
C GLU A 50 8.56 -17.60 16.49
N TYR A 51 8.11 -16.49 15.89
CA TYR A 51 6.94 -15.78 16.37
C TYR A 51 5.68 -16.59 16.05
N ARG A 52 5.12 -17.26 17.06
CA ARG A 52 3.95 -18.15 16.93
C ARG A 52 2.60 -17.44 17.17
N GLY A 53 2.61 -16.11 17.32
CA GLY A 53 1.44 -15.29 17.65
C GLY A 53 1.44 -14.80 19.10
N THR A 54 0.46 -13.94 19.43
CA THR A 54 0.34 -13.33 20.76
C THR A 54 -0.94 -13.79 21.47
N PRO A 55 -0.90 -14.82 22.33
CA PRO A 55 -2.09 -15.32 23.04
C PRO A 55 -2.83 -14.27 23.87
N SER A 56 -2.10 -13.30 24.43
CA SER A 56 -2.69 -12.19 25.19
C SER A 56 -3.56 -11.24 24.36
N LYS A 57 -3.41 -11.28 23.03
CA LYS A 57 -4.23 -10.53 22.06
C LYS A 57 -5.30 -11.40 21.39
N GLY A 58 -5.52 -12.61 21.91
CA GLY A 58 -6.54 -13.55 21.42
C GLY A 58 -6.07 -14.40 20.23
N ASP A 59 -4.77 -14.43 19.92
CA ASP A 59 -4.25 -15.33 18.90
C ASP A 59 -4.17 -16.77 19.41
N VAL A 60 -4.42 -17.72 18.51
CA VAL A 60 -4.08 -19.14 18.74
C VAL A 60 -2.63 -19.34 18.27
N LEU A 61 -1.83 -20.03 19.08
CA LEU A 61 -0.44 -20.34 18.72
C LEU A 61 -0.38 -21.15 17.42
N ILE A 62 0.43 -20.68 16.47
CA ILE A 62 0.64 -21.34 15.18
C ILE A 62 1.45 -22.62 15.40
N PRO A 63 0.95 -23.78 14.94
CA PRO A 63 1.70 -25.03 14.97
C PRO A 63 2.72 -25.08 13.82
N ASP A 64 3.85 -25.73 14.05
CA ASP A 64 4.99 -25.82 13.14
C ASP A 64 4.64 -26.44 11.79
N TYR A 65 3.69 -27.39 11.78
CA TYR A 65 3.20 -28.00 10.55
C TYR A 65 1.69 -28.21 10.60
N MET A 66 1.08 -28.13 9.41
CA MET A 66 -0.32 -28.43 9.17
C MET A 66 -0.40 -29.32 7.93
N TYR A 67 -1.20 -30.37 7.97
CA TYR A 67 -1.38 -31.28 6.84
C TYR A 67 -2.82 -31.24 6.35
N ARG A 68 -3.01 -31.00 5.04
CA ARG A 68 -4.32 -31.01 4.34
C ARG A 68 -5.42 -30.21 5.05
N SER A 69 -5.05 -29.15 5.77
CA SER A 69 -5.96 -28.28 6.51
C SER A 69 -5.60 -26.83 6.23
N ALA A 70 -6.59 -25.94 6.31
CA ALA A 70 -6.36 -24.51 6.20
C ALA A 70 -5.42 -24.03 7.34
N PRO A 71 -4.56 -23.04 7.10
CA PRO A 71 -3.74 -22.46 8.17
C PRO A 71 -4.65 -21.91 9.28
N LYS A 72 -4.25 -22.12 10.54
CA LYS A 72 -5.12 -21.87 11.71
C LYS A 72 -5.57 -20.43 11.87
N THR A 73 -4.68 -19.46 11.66
CA THR A 73 -5.02 -18.02 11.72
C THR A 73 -3.83 -17.18 11.25
N THR A 74 -4.08 -15.92 10.92
CA THR A 74 -3.04 -14.88 10.83
C THR A 74 -2.68 -14.38 12.22
N THR A 75 -1.44 -13.92 12.42
CA THR A 75 -1.02 -13.39 13.72
C THR A 75 -1.58 -11.99 13.96
N TYR A 76 -1.60 -11.54 15.21
CA TYR A 76 -1.97 -10.16 15.57
C TYR A 76 -1.12 -9.14 14.81
N ILE A 77 0.20 -9.36 14.72
CA ILE A 77 1.11 -8.46 14.01
C ILE A 77 0.75 -8.41 12.52
N ASP A 78 0.52 -9.56 11.89
CA ASP A 78 0.13 -9.60 10.46
C ASP A 78 -1.15 -8.82 10.21
N ARG A 79 -2.15 -8.97 11.08
CA ARG A 79 -3.42 -8.24 10.98
C ARG A 79 -3.20 -6.74 11.13
N CYS A 80 -2.43 -6.30 12.12
CA CYS A 80 -2.12 -4.89 12.32
C CYS A 80 -1.38 -4.27 11.13
N VAL A 81 -0.35 -4.95 10.64
CA VAL A 81 0.45 -4.48 9.50
C VAL A 81 -0.40 -4.45 8.23
N THR A 82 -1.20 -5.50 7.99
CA THR A 82 -2.09 -5.59 6.82
C THR A 82 -3.10 -4.45 6.82
N TYR A 83 -3.77 -4.20 7.97
CA TYR A 83 -4.72 -3.11 8.07
C TYR A 83 -4.07 -1.74 7.92
N PHE A 84 -2.88 -1.54 8.49
CA PHE A 84 -2.15 -0.29 8.35
C PHE A 84 -1.78 0.00 6.90
N ILE A 85 -1.20 -0.97 6.19
CA ILE A 85 -0.83 -0.83 4.77
C ILE A 85 -2.08 -0.61 3.92
N SER A 86 -3.16 -1.37 4.17
CA SER A 86 -4.42 -1.23 3.44
C SER A 86 -5.04 0.15 3.63
N ALA A 87 -5.06 0.66 4.87
CA ALA A 87 -5.57 1.98 5.17
C ALA A 87 -4.71 3.08 4.52
N LEU A 88 -3.38 2.94 4.57
CA LEU A 88 -2.46 3.89 3.94
C LEU A 88 -2.64 3.92 2.42
N LEU A 89 -2.80 2.77 1.78
CA LEU A 89 -3.04 2.67 0.34
C LEU A 89 -4.35 3.35 -0.07
N TRP A 90 -5.44 3.05 0.63
CA TRP A 90 -6.74 3.66 0.35
C TRP A 90 -6.78 5.16 0.68
N PHE A 91 -6.10 5.59 1.74
CA PHE A 91 -5.93 7.00 2.05
C PHE A 91 -5.15 7.70 0.93
N TRP A 92 -4.02 7.14 0.50
CA TRP A 92 -3.22 7.72 -0.59
C TRP A 92 -4.00 7.84 -1.89
N PHE A 93 -4.74 6.79 -2.26
CA PHE A 93 -5.58 6.76 -3.44
C PHE A 93 -6.69 7.82 -3.40
N THR A 94 -7.46 7.86 -2.30
CA THR A 94 -8.56 8.82 -2.15
C THR A 94 -8.06 10.26 -2.05
N TYR A 95 -6.91 10.49 -1.39
CA TYR A 95 -6.23 11.77 -1.35
C TYR A 95 -5.85 12.26 -2.75
N HIS A 96 -5.21 11.41 -3.57
CA HIS A 96 -4.83 11.77 -4.94
C HIS A 96 -6.05 11.97 -5.84
N MET A 97 -7.08 11.16 -5.65
CA MET A 97 -8.33 11.34 -6.39
C MET A 97 -9.01 12.67 -6.06
N TYR A 98 -8.89 13.17 -4.82
CA TYR A 98 -9.46 14.46 -4.41
C TYR A 98 -8.61 15.65 -4.85
N TYR A 99 -7.31 15.65 -4.53
CA TYR A 99 -6.43 16.80 -4.80
C TYR A 99 -5.84 16.83 -6.21
N HIS A 100 -5.71 15.68 -6.88
CA HIS A 100 -5.11 15.53 -8.20
C HIS A 100 -6.05 14.78 -9.17
N SER A 101 -7.35 15.10 -9.10
CA SER A 101 -8.41 14.47 -9.92
C SER A 101 -8.21 14.64 -11.44
N GLY A 102 -7.44 15.66 -11.86
CA GLY A 102 -7.13 15.93 -13.27
C GLY A 102 -6.42 14.78 -13.99
N HIS A 103 -5.73 13.89 -13.28
CA HIS A 103 -5.17 12.67 -13.90
C HIS A 103 -6.23 11.67 -14.33
N ILE A 104 -7.39 11.66 -13.66
CA ILE A 104 -8.49 10.75 -13.98
C ILE A 104 -9.43 11.40 -15.01
N PHE A 105 -9.79 12.66 -14.81
CA PHE A 105 -10.76 13.35 -15.66
C PHE A 105 -10.14 14.03 -16.89
N GLY A 106 -8.82 14.16 -16.95
CA GLY A 106 -8.13 15.01 -17.92
C GLY A 106 -7.89 16.41 -17.35
N HIS A 107 -6.73 16.97 -17.67
CA HIS A 107 -6.35 18.30 -17.16
C HIS A 107 -6.96 19.43 -18.00
N TRP A 108 -7.28 19.14 -19.25
CA TRP A 108 -7.60 20.13 -20.26
C TRP A 108 -8.90 19.78 -20.97
N TYR A 109 -9.58 20.82 -21.43
CA TYR A 109 -10.71 20.66 -22.33
C TYR A 109 -10.23 20.05 -23.64
N MET A 110 -10.90 19.00 -24.10
CA MET A 110 -10.69 18.43 -25.42
C MET A 110 -11.79 18.97 -26.34
N PRO A 111 -11.48 19.90 -27.25
CA PRO A 111 -12.48 20.49 -28.13
C PRO A 111 -13.09 19.43 -29.05
N TYR A 112 -14.36 19.60 -29.37
CA TYR A 112 -15.02 18.74 -30.34
C TYR A 112 -14.59 19.14 -31.75
N LEU A 113 -14.54 18.18 -32.69
CA LEU A 113 -14.07 18.43 -34.05
C LEU A 113 -14.90 19.48 -34.81
N HIS A 114 -16.17 19.66 -34.46
CA HIS A 114 -17.07 20.62 -35.10
C HIS A 114 -16.98 22.03 -34.52
N GLU A 115 -16.21 22.25 -33.46
CA GLU A 115 -15.93 23.59 -32.93
C GLU A 115 -14.89 24.32 -33.78
N PHE A 116 -14.06 23.58 -34.52
CA PHE A 116 -13.13 24.16 -35.49
C PHE A 116 -13.92 24.68 -36.68
N SER A 117 -13.78 25.98 -36.96
CA SER A 117 -14.44 26.58 -38.11
C SER A 117 -13.75 26.19 -39.42
N ASP A 118 -14.50 26.15 -40.51
CA ASP A 118 -13.97 25.88 -41.85
C ASP A 118 -12.88 26.89 -42.26
N GLU A 119 -12.96 28.13 -41.76
CA GLU A 119 -11.93 29.16 -41.97
C GLU A 119 -10.60 28.82 -41.28
N GLU A 120 -10.62 28.35 -40.03
CA GLU A 120 -9.43 27.91 -39.30
C GLU A 120 -8.82 26.64 -39.90
N LEU A 121 -9.67 25.75 -40.40
CA LEU A 121 -9.24 24.51 -41.05
C LEU A 121 -8.82 24.71 -42.50
N GLY A 122 -8.99 25.92 -43.05
CA GLY A 122 -8.67 26.25 -44.42
C GLY A 122 -9.52 25.49 -45.44
N ILE A 123 -10.74 25.10 -45.06
CA ILE A 123 -11.72 24.49 -45.97
C ILE A 123 -12.45 25.64 -46.67
N PRO A 124 -12.25 25.86 -47.99
CA PRO A 124 -13.01 26.85 -48.71
C PRO A 124 -14.49 26.41 -48.82
N PRO A 125 -15.44 27.35 -48.79
CA PRO A 125 -16.84 27.00 -49.03
C PRO A 125 -17.01 26.49 -50.47
N ASP A 126 -17.84 25.46 -50.67
CA ASP A 126 -18.12 24.85 -51.99
C ASP A 126 -18.64 25.85 -53.04
N SER A 127 -19.14 27.01 -52.62
CA SER A 127 -19.60 28.10 -53.49
C SER A 127 -18.50 29.07 -53.92
N ALA A 128 -17.29 28.97 -53.36
CA ALA A 128 -16.18 29.83 -53.76
C ALA A 128 -15.71 29.47 -55.19
N PRO A 129 -15.41 30.48 -56.03
CA PRO A 129 -14.83 30.19 -57.34
C PRO A 129 -13.46 29.54 -57.18
N ASP A 130 -13.24 28.43 -57.89
CA ASP A 130 -11.93 27.78 -57.96
C ASP A 130 -10.86 28.82 -58.31
N PRO A 131 -9.74 28.87 -57.57
CA PRO A 131 -8.68 29.79 -57.88
C PRO A 131 -8.08 29.43 -59.25
N GLU A 132 -7.66 30.45 -60.01
CA GLU A 132 -7.25 30.31 -61.42
C GLU A 132 -6.14 29.26 -61.65
N TYR A 133 -5.31 29.02 -60.65
CA TYR A 133 -4.22 28.03 -60.69
C TYR A 133 -4.66 26.57 -60.48
N TRP A 134 -5.88 26.33 -59.98
CA TRP A 134 -6.42 24.98 -59.76
C TRP A 134 -6.98 24.36 -61.05
N GLY A 135 -7.00 25.10 -62.16
CA GLY A 135 -7.50 24.61 -63.45
C GLY A 135 -9.03 24.72 -63.58
N ASN A 136 -9.52 24.68 -64.82
CA ASN A 136 -10.93 24.97 -65.14
C ASN A 136 -11.84 23.73 -65.02
N HIS A 137 -11.80 23.03 -63.89
CA HIS A 137 -12.50 21.74 -63.71
C HIS A 137 -14.03 21.82 -63.86
N GLY A 138 -14.64 22.97 -63.55
CA GLY A 138 -16.08 23.21 -63.73
C GLY A 138 -16.51 23.79 -65.08
N LYS A 139 -15.57 24.18 -65.96
CA LYS A 139 -15.92 24.86 -67.23
C LYS A 139 -16.03 23.87 -68.38
N LYS A 140 -17.00 24.09 -69.26
CA LYS A 140 -17.21 23.26 -70.46
C LYS A 140 -15.97 23.30 -71.35
N TYR A 141 -15.49 22.16 -71.83
CA TYR A 141 -14.32 22.07 -72.71
C TYR A 141 -14.40 23.08 -73.87
N GLY A 142 -13.33 23.86 -74.08
CA GLY A 142 -13.23 24.88 -75.14
C GLY A 142 -13.69 26.29 -74.77
N THR A 143 -14.07 26.55 -73.51
CA THR A 143 -14.44 27.89 -73.00
C THR A 143 -13.31 28.63 -72.29
N TYR A 144 -12.15 28.00 -72.15
CA TYR A 144 -10.94 28.54 -71.56
C TYR A 144 -9.78 28.49 -72.56
N ARG A 145 -8.83 29.43 -72.44
CA ARG A 145 -7.71 29.62 -73.38
C ARG A 145 -6.53 28.71 -73.08
#